data_AF-A0A699UDI7-F1
#
_entry.id   AF-A0A699UDI7-F1
#
_cell.length_a   1.000
_cell.length_b   1.000
_cell.length_c   1.000
_cell.angle_alpha   90.00
_cell.angle_beta   90.00
_cell.angle_gamma   90.00
#
_symmetry.space_group_name_H-M   'P 1'
#
loop_
_entity.id
_entity.type
_entity.pdbx_description
1 polymer ?
#
loop_
_entity_poly.entity_id
_entity_poly.type
_entity_poly.pdbx_seq_one_letter_code
_entity_poly.pdbx_strand_id
1 'polypeptide(L)'
;MEHHNKPFTGISKDFHARLKCYKQDWAGALCSGARILAPTAYIFFASALPVIAFGEQLNRDTDGTLSSVETLTSTAICGIIHAIFGGQPLLIL
;
A
#
# COMPACT_ATOMS: atom_id res chain seq x y z
N MET A 1 4.95 0.90 36.29
CA MET A 1 4.14 -0.31 36.54
C MET A 1 3.21 -0.49 35.35
N GLU A 2 3.57 -1.37 34.42
CA GLU A 2 2.79 -1.60 33.19
C GLU A 2 1.56 -2.45 33.53
N HIS A 3 0.38 -1.84 33.43
CA HIS A 3 -0.90 -2.51 33.67
C HIS A 3 -1.25 -3.37 32.44
N HIS A 4 -0.62 -4.54 32.31
CA HIS A 4 -0.93 -5.56 31.30
C HIS A 4 -2.27 -6.25 31.62
N ASN A 5 -3.38 -5.51 31.56
CA ASN A 5 -4.72 -6.04 31.88
C ASN A 5 -5.72 -5.89 30.72
N LYS A 6 -5.25 -5.51 29.51
CA LYS A 6 -6.06 -5.49 28.28
C LYS A 6 -5.19 -5.93 27.10
N PRO A 7 -5.46 -7.10 26.47
CA PRO A 7 -4.80 -7.43 25.21
C PRO A 7 -5.08 -6.33 24.17
N PHE A 8 -4.18 -6.14 23.21
CA PHE A 8 -4.29 -5.15 22.12
C PHE A 8 -4.12 -3.66 22.50
N THR A 9 -3.72 -3.35 23.74
CA THR A 9 -3.47 -1.94 24.16
C THR A 9 -2.39 -1.25 23.30
N GLY A 10 -1.35 -1.97 22.85
CA GLY A 10 -0.32 -1.43 21.95
C GLY A 10 -0.88 -1.03 20.58
N ILE A 11 -1.58 -1.95 19.92
CA ILE A 11 -2.24 -1.70 18.61
C ILE A 11 -3.21 -0.51 18.70
N SER A 12 -3.97 -0.42 19.79
CA SER A 12 -4.88 0.71 20.01
C SER A 12 -4.13 2.04 20.11
N LYS A 13 -2.98 2.08 20.80
CA LYS A 13 -2.13 3.28 20.88
C LYS A 13 -1.56 3.66 19.52
N ASP A 14 -1.07 2.68 18.75
CA ASP A 14 -0.49 2.91 17.42
C ASP A 14 -1.54 3.45 16.44
N PHE A 15 -2.76 2.90 16.47
CA PHE A 15 -3.88 3.39 15.67
C PHE A 15 -4.22 4.85 16.00
N HIS A 16 -4.33 5.20 17.28
CA HIS A 16 -4.62 6.57 17.71
C HIS A 16 -3.50 7.55 17.32
N ALA A 17 -2.25 7.12 17.38
CA ALA A 17 -1.12 7.93 16.94
C ALA A 17 -1.18 8.19 15.43
N ARG A 18 -1.44 7.14 14.62
CA ARG A 18 -1.54 7.24 13.16
C ARG A 18 -2.71 8.10 12.70
N LEU A 19 -3.87 7.99 13.36
CA LEU A 19 -5.09 8.72 12.98
C LEU A 19 -4.91 10.25 13.04
N LYS A 20 -4.06 10.75 13.96
CA LYS A 20 -3.73 12.18 14.06
C LYS A 20 -2.98 12.67 12.82
N CYS A 21 -1.99 11.90 12.36
CA CYS A 21 -1.21 12.22 11.17
C CYS A 21 -2.01 12.00 9.89
N TYR A 22 -2.93 11.03 9.87
CA TYR A 22 -3.71 10.68 8.67
C TYR A 22 -4.46 11.87 8.09
N LYS A 23 -5.10 12.69 8.93
CA LYS A 23 -5.78 13.92 8.48
C LYS A 23 -4.82 14.91 7.82
N GLN A 24 -3.61 15.05 8.38
CA GLN A 24 -2.58 15.94 7.86
C GLN A 24 -2.03 15.41 6.53
N ASP A 25 -1.88 14.10 6.36
CA ASP A 25 -1.41 13.49 5.11
C ASP A 25 -2.34 13.80 3.94
N TRP A 26 -3.66 13.68 4.14
CA TRP A 26 -4.65 14.02 3.10
C TRP A 26 -4.67 15.52 2.78
N ALA A 27 -4.61 16.37 3.81
CA ALA A 27 -4.54 17.82 3.60
C ALA A 27 -3.25 18.23 2.86
N GLY A 28 -2.11 17.66 3.26
CA GLY A 28 -0.81 17.91 2.63
C GLY A 28 -0.76 17.42 1.19
N ALA A 29 -1.35 16.26 0.88
CA ALA A 29 -1.46 15.74 -0.48
C ALA A 29 -2.30 16.67 -1.37
N LEU A 30 -3.45 17.15 -0.90
CA LEU A 30 -4.32 18.08 -1.63
C LEU A 30 -3.65 19.45 -1.85
N CYS A 31 -2.94 19.96 -0.84
CA CYS A 31 -2.23 21.24 -0.95
C CYS A 31 -0.97 21.19 -1.84
N SER A 32 -0.39 20.00 -2.07
CA SER A 32 0.83 19.83 -2.88
C SER A 32 0.62 20.06 -4.39
N GLY A 33 -0.65 20.14 -4.84
CA GLY A 33 -1.00 20.38 -6.24
C GLY A 33 -0.42 19.34 -7.18
N ALA A 34 0.14 19.76 -8.33
CA ALA A 34 0.67 18.85 -9.34
C ALA A 34 2.05 18.24 -8.99
N ARG A 35 2.75 18.73 -7.95
CA ARG A 35 4.11 18.27 -7.63
C ARG A 35 4.15 16.79 -7.21
N ILE A 36 3.06 16.28 -6.68
CA ILE A 36 2.93 14.86 -6.29
C ILE A 36 2.82 13.92 -7.49
N LEU A 37 2.44 14.42 -8.67
CA LEU A 37 2.23 13.57 -9.85
C LEU A 37 3.52 12.91 -10.33
N ALA A 38 4.65 13.63 -10.31
CA ALA A 38 5.93 13.09 -10.72
C ALA A 38 6.39 11.88 -9.88
N PRO A 39 6.47 11.96 -8.53
CA PRO A 39 6.81 10.81 -7.71
C PRO A 39 5.74 9.71 -7.77
N THR A 40 4.44 10.05 -7.86
CA THR A 40 3.38 9.04 -8.01
C THR A 40 3.53 8.24 -9.30
N ALA A 41 3.78 8.91 -10.43
CA ALA A 41 4.00 8.24 -11.70
C ALA A 41 5.27 7.38 -11.69
N TYR A 42 6.35 7.89 -11.09
CA TYR A 42 7.60 7.13 -10.93
C TYR A 42 7.37 5.83 -10.17
N ILE A 43 6.71 5.91 -9.01
CA ILE A 43 6.42 4.73 -8.18
C ILE A 43 5.44 3.78 -8.89
N PHE A 44 4.44 4.28 -9.60
CA PHE A 44 3.52 3.46 -10.38
C PHE A 44 4.26 2.58 -11.39
N PHE A 45 5.17 3.15 -12.19
CA PHE A 45 5.94 2.35 -13.15
C PHE A 45 6.95 1.45 -12.45
N ALA A 46 7.59 1.92 -11.38
CA ALA A 46 8.54 1.12 -10.60
C ALA A 46 7.90 -0.15 -10.01
N SER A 47 6.62 -0.10 -9.61
CA SER A 47 5.90 -1.27 -9.07
C SER A 47 5.15 -2.08 -10.13
N ALA A 48 4.62 -1.45 -11.19
CA ALA A 48 3.88 -2.17 -12.23
C ALA A 48 4.78 -3.05 -13.10
N LEU A 49 5.99 -2.60 -13.45
CA LEU A 49 6.89 -3.32 -14.34
C LEU A 49 7.32 -4.70 -13.79
N PRO A 50 7.76 -4.82 -12.51
CA PRO A 50 8.04 -6.12 -11.92
C PRO A 50 6.82 -7.03 -11.87
N VAL A 51 5.65 -6.50 -11.55
CA VAL A 51 4.41 -7.28 -11.45
C VAL A 51 4.00 -7.85 -12.81
N ILE A 52 4.18 -7.10 -13.89
CA ILE A 52 3.93 -7.59 -15.25
C ILE A 52 4.94 -8.69 -15.60
N ALA A 53 6.23 -8.49 -15.30
CA ALA A 53 7.27 -9.47 -15.57
C ALA A 53 7.05 -10.78 -14.80
N PHE A 54 6.79 -10.70 -13.49
CA PHE A 54 6.47 -11.87 -12.67
C PHE A 54 5.12 -12.48 -13.03
N GLY A 55 4.15 -11.66 -13.43
CA GLY A 55 2.86 -12.13 -13.92
C GLY A 55 2.97 -12.95 -15.20
N GLU A 56 3.88 -12.60 -16.12
CA GLU A 56 4.15 -13.42 -17.32
C GLU A 56 4.81 -14.75 -16.95
N GLN A 57 5.75 -14.73 -16.00
CA GLN A 57 6.37 -15.96 -15.48
C GLN A 57 5.32 -16.88 -14.84
N LEU A 58 4.44 -16.32 -14.00
CA LEU A 58 3.32 -17.06 -13.40
C LEU A 58 2.36 -17.63 -14.45
N ASN A 59 2.07 -16.87 -15.51
CA ASN A 59 1.21 -17.33 -16.59
C ASN A 59 1.81 -18.55 -17.32
N ARG A 60 3.14 -18.62 -17.44
CA ARG A 60 3.83 -19.75 -18.04
C ARG A 60 3.92 -20.96 -17.11
N ASP A 61 4.22 -20.72 -15.84
CA ASP A 61 4.39 -21.78 -14.84
C ASP A 61 3.06 -22.42 -14.40
N THR A 62 1.94 -21.73 -14.61
CA THR A 62 0.59 -22.20 -14.25
C THR A 62 -0.26 -22.61 -15.45
N ASP A 63 0.36 -22.84 -16.62
CA ASP A 63 -0.31 -23.21 -17.86
C ASP A 63 -1.49 -22.27 -18.22
N GLY A 64 -1.34 -20.97 -17.94
CA GLY A 64 -2.35 -19.95 -18.20
C GLY A 64 -3.46 -19.82 -17.14
N THR A 65 -3.33 -20.49 -15.99
CA THR A 65 -4.31 -20.39 -14.89
C THR A 65 -4.20 -19.08 -14.11
N LEU A 66 -2.99 -18.53 -13.97
CA LEU A 66 -2.73 -17.24 -13.32
C LEU A 66 -2.05 -16.28 -14.30
N SER A 67 -2.78 -15.29 -14.78
CA SER A 67 -2.27 -14.34 -15.76
C SER A 67 -1.65 -13.08 -15.12
N SER A 68 -0.87 -12.33 -15.91
CA SER A 68 -0.31 -11.04 -15.50
C SER A 68 -1.40 -10.05 -15.08
N VAL A 69 -2.59 -10.11 -15.70
CA VAL A 69 -3.72 -9.22 -15.38
C VAL A 69 -4.33 -9.50 -14.01
N GLU A 70 -4.43 -10.77 -13.61
CA GLU A 70 -4.94 -11.18 -12.30
C GLU A 70 -3.94 -10.81 -11.20
N THR A 71 -2.66 -11.06 -11.47
CA THR A 71 -1.57 -10.67 -10.57
C THR A 71 -1.55 -9.14 -10.37
N LEU A 72 -1.65 -8.37 -11.46
CA LEU A 72 -1.71 -6.90 -11.40
C LEU A 72 -2.92 -6.40 -10.63
N THR A 73 -4.09 -7.00 -10.85
CA THR A 73 -5.33 -6.64 -10.16
C THR A 73 -5.25 -6.94 -8.67
N SER A 74 -4.68 -8.10 -8.31
CA SER A 74 -4.44 -8.48 -6.92
C SER A 74 -3.50 -7.50 -6.21
N THR A 75 -2.37 -7.16 -6.82
CA THR A 75 -1.42 -6.18 -6.29
C THR A 75 -2.06 -4.80 -6.15
N ALA A 76 -2.87 -4.38 -7.13
CA ALA A 76 -3.57 -3.09 -7.07
C ALA A 76 -4.58 -3.03 -5.90
N ILE A 77 -5.41 -4.06 -5.72
CA ILE A 77 -6.39 -4.12 -4.63
C ILE A 77 -5.66 -4.15 -3.28
N CYS A 78 -4.64 -5.00 -3.14
CA CYS A 78 -3.84 -5.10 -1.92
C CYS A 78 -3.15 -3.76 -1.60
N GLY A 79 -2.57 -3.10 -2.61
CA GLY A 79 -1.94 -1.80 -2.49
C GLY A 79 -2.91 -0.70 -2.05
N ILE A 80 -4.14 -0.67 -2.59
CA ILE A 80 -5.17 0.30 -2.16
C ILE A 80 -5.56 0.08 -0.71
N ILE A 81 -5.81 -1.18 -0.32
CA ILE A 81 -6.16 -1.52 1.06
C ILE A 81 -5.00 -1.13 2.01
N HIS A 82 -3.76 -1.45 1.65
CA HIS A 82 -2.58 -1.09 2.45
C HIS A 82 -2.38 0.43 2.51
N ALA A 83 -2.60 1.17 1.43
CA ALA A 83 -2.45 2.62 1.42
C ALA A 83 -3.46 3.31 2.35
N ILE A 84 -4.68 2.77 2.45
CA ILE A 84 -5.74 3.35 3.29
C ILE A 84 -5.57 2.96 4.76
N PHE A 85 -5.29 1.68 5.05
CA PHE A 85 -5.30 1.13 6.41
C PHE A 85 -3.90 0.88 6.99
N GLY A 86 -2.84 1.03 6.19
CA GLY A 86 -1.47 0.78 6.60
C GLY A 86 -0.97 1.77 7.66
N GLY A 87 -0.23 1.24 8.62
CA GLY A 87 0.46 2.05 9.64
C GLY A 87 1.58 2.92 9.05
N GLN A 88 2.10 2.58 7.86
CA GLN A 88 3.19 3.29 7.20
C GLN A 88 2.83 3.58 5.72
N PRO A 89 2.47 4.83 5.37
CA PRO A 89 1.98 5.17 4.03
C PRO A 89 3.07 5.14 2.93
N LEU A 90 4.34 5.05 3.30
CA LEU A 90 5.48 5.00 2.36
C LEU A 90 5.87 3.56 1.95
N LEU A 91 5.19 2.55 2.46
CA LEU A 91 5.49 1.15 2.15
C LEU A 91 4.83 0.76 0.82
N ILE A 92 5.58 0.07 -0.04
CA ILE A 92 5.13 -0.46 -1.34
C ILE A 92 5.12 -1.99 -1.24
N LEU A 93 4.04 -2.61 -1.74
CA LEU A 93 3.84 -4.06 -1.79
C LEU A 93 4.22 -4.63 -3.14
#